data_AF-A0A417QTI6-F1
#
_entry.id   AF-A0A417QTI6-F1
#
_cell.length_a   1.000
_cell.length_b   1.000
_cell.length_c   1.000
_cell.angle_alpha   90.00
_cell.angle_beta   90.00
_cell.angle_gamma   90.00
#
_symmetry.space_group_name_H-M   'P 1'
#
loop_
_entity.id
_entity.type
_entity.pdbx_description
1 polymer ?
#
loop_
_entity_poly.entity_id
_entity_poly.type
_entity_poly.pdbx_seq_one_letter_code
_entity_poly.pdbx_strand_id
1 'polypeptide(L)'
;MVELDPTDLTKEQLKEIIEDFANAAERAKRCGFDSLVVHRAHGQLPGCFLSKVINRRTDEYSADTIENASRFTKELLAAIRKKIGNTMAIEYRINASDMVEGSPSLDDEIAFAREIEDKIDLLHVSRGLHAMQNLAPYMNQPLHYPHGINLEDAAKMKEKLQIRIPVIPLFNHDEENIRKTAEFCKELGDAVTMIQLLPYHNLGVMKYLRISDKPVAEATPPSEEYMQKLKGIMEEYGLNVSIH
;
A
#
# COMPACT_ATOMS: atom_id res chain seq x y z
N MET A 1 -11.80 -9.85 15.21
CA MET A 1 -12.48 -10.76 14.28
C MET A 1 -12.35 -10.15 12.90
N VAL A 2 -11.90 -10.94 11.93
CA VAL A 2 -11.90 -10.57 10.51
C VAL A 2 -13.34 -10.58 10.03
N GLU A 3 -13.73 -9.66 9.17
CA GLU A 3 -15.12 -9.51 8.71
C GLU A 3 -15.56 -10.67 7.78
N LEU A 4 -14.61 -11.36 7.13
CA LEU A 4 -14.81 -12.53 6.27
C LEU A 4 -13.65 -13.54 6.47
N ASP A 5 -13.97 -14.78 6.86
CA ASP A 5 -13.02 -15.89 7.03
C ASP A 5 -12.98 -16.75 5.75
N PRO A 6 -11.81 -16.95 5.11
CA PRO A 6 -11.69 -17.83 3.95
C PRO A 6 -12.22 -19.24 4.18
N THR A 7 -12.18 -19.75 5.42
CA THR A 7 -12.62 -21.10 5.79
C THR A 7 -14.10 -21.33 5.50
N ASP A 8 -14.92 -20.28 5.62
CA ASP A 8 -16.37 -20.37 5.49
C ASP A 8 -16.89 -20.22 4.05
N LEU A 9 -16.00 -19.86 3.10
CA LEU A 9 -16.39 -19.59 1.72
C LEU A 9 -16.38 -20.87 0.87
N THR A 10 -17.42 -21.10 0.08
CA THR A 10 -17.40 -22.17 -0.93
C THR A 10 -16.54 -21.78 -2.13
N LYS A 11 -16.12 -22.74 -2.95
CA LYS A 11 -15.35 -22.46 -4.17
C LYS A 11 -16.15 -21.63 -5.17
N GLU A 12 -17.47 -21.81 -5.19
CA GLU A 12 -18.39 -21.01 -5.99
C GLU A 12 -18.41 -19.55 -5.50
N GLN A 13 -18.49 -19.32 -4.19
CA GLN A 13 -18.41 -17.97 -3.63
C GLN A 13 -17.05 -17.32 -3.90
N LEU A 14 -15.94 -18.07 -3.85
CA LEU A 14 -14.62 -17.55 -4.23
C LEU A 14 -14.61 -17.07 -5.68
N LYS A 15 -15.20 -17.85 -6.60
CA LYS A 15 -15.32 -17.46 -8.02
C LYS A 15 -16.20 -16.23 -8.22
N GLU A 16 -17.30 -16.12 -7.48
CA GLU A 16 -18.17 -14.94 -7.50
C GLU A 16 -17.41 -13.68 -7.05
N ILE A 17 -16.68 -13.77 -5.93
CA ILE A 17 -15.85 -12.68 -5.42
C ILE A 17 -14.78 -12.28 -6.45
N ILE A 18 -14.10 -13.25 -7.07
CA ILE A 18 -13.11 -12.98 -8.13
C ILE A 18 -13.74 -12.20 -9.29
N GLU A 19 -14.92 -12.62 -9.76
CA GLU A 19 -15.63 -11.95 -10.86
C GLU A 19 -16.12 -10.55 -10.44
N ASP A 20 -16.53 -10.36 -9.19
CA ASP A 20 -16.91 -9.05 -8.66
C ASP A 20 -15.75 -8.06 -8.65
N PHE A 21 -14.56 -8.49 -8.24
CA PHE A 21 -13.33 -7.69 -8.33
C PHE A 21 -13.00 -7.35 -9.79
N ALA A 22 -13.09 -8.34 -10.69
CA ALA A 22 -12.84 -8.14 -12.11
C ALA A 22 -13.82 -7.14 -12.75
N ASN A 23 -15.11 -7.23 -12.40
CA ASN A 23 -16.15 -6.29 -12.85
C ASN A 23 -15.98 -4.90 -12.25
N ALA A 24 -15.51 -4.78 -11.00
CA ALA A 24 -15.13 -3.49 -10.43
C ALA A 24 -13.97 -2.84 -11.18
N ALA A 25 -12.94 -3.62 -11.53
CA ALA A 25 -11.83 -3.15 -12.35
C ALA A 25 -12.26 -2.70 -13.76
N GLU A 26 -13.16 -3.45 -14.41
CA GLU A 26 -13.74 -3.05 -15.70
C GLU A 26 -14.51 -1.72 -15.60
N ARG A 27 -15.29 -1.53 -14.53
CA ARG A 27 -15.97 -0.27 -14.26
C ARG A 27 -14.97 0.88 -14.07
N ALA A 28 -13.90 0.67 -13.33
CA ALA A 28 -12.83 1.67 -13.17
C ALA A 28 -12.19 2.03 -14.54
N LYS A 29 -11.88 1.03 -15.37
CA LYS A 29 -11.40 1.27 -16.74
C LYS A 29 -12.34 2.14 -17.56
N ARG A 30 -13.65 1.83 -17.53
CA ARG A 30 -14.67 2.60 -18.26
C ARG A 30 -14.80 4.05 -17.77
N CYS A 31 -14.47 4.30 -16.51
CA CYS A 31 -14.42 5.65 -15.94
C CYS A 31 -13.12 6.40 -16.27
N GLY A 32 -12.15 5.76 -16.93
CA GLY A 32 -10.89 6.39 -17.33
C GLY A 32 -9.84 6.47 -16.22
N PHE A 33 -9.91 5.61 -15.20
CA PHE A 33 -8.82 5.49 -14.24
C PHE A 33 -7.58 4.87 -14.90
N ASP A 34 -6.39 5.37 -14.57
CA ASP A 34 -5.11 4.84 -15.08
C ASP A 34 -4.58 3.65 -14.26
N SER A 35 -5.03 3.51 -13.01
CA SER A 35 -4.61 2.45 -12.11
C SER A 35 -5.72 2.04 -11.14
N LEU A 36 -5.55 0.86 -10.55
CA LEU A 36 -6.35 0.38 -9.43
C LEU A 36 -5.46 -0.22 -8.35
N VAL A 37 -5.96 -0.27 -7.13
CA VAL A 37 -5.29 -0.93 -6.01
C VAL A 37 -6.09 -2.15 -5.59
N VAL A 38 -5.48 -3.34 -5.63
CA VAL A 38 -6.02 -4.52 -4.97
C VAL A 38 -5.52 -4.54 -3.53
N HIS A 39 -6.44 -4.47 -2.58
CA HIS A 39 -6.10 -4.34 -1.17
C HIS A 39 -6.06 -5.72 -0.47
N ARG A 40 -4.85 -6.16 -0.12
CA ARG A 40 -4.59 -7.38 0.69
C ARG A 40 -4.26 -7.08 2.14
N ALA A 41 -3.65 -5.92 2.40
CA ALA A 41 -3.22 -5.48 3.73
C ALA A 41 -4.36 -5.38 4.75
N HIS A 42 -4.01 -5.26 6.03
CA HIS A 42 -4.92 -4.85 7.12
C HIS A 42 -6.09 -5.80 7.41
N GLY A 43 -5.92 -7.09 7.11
CA GLY A 43 -6.94 -8.11 7.35
C GLY A 43 -8.05 -8.14 6.30
N GLN A 44 -7.79 -7.61 5.10
CA GLN A 44 -8.69 -7.79 3.97
C GLN A 44 -8.68 -9.24 3.48
N LEU A 45 -9.77 -9.67 2.85
CA LEU A 45 -9.98 -11.06 2.45
C LEU A 45 -8.78 -11.70 1.70
N PRO A 46 -8.17 -11.05 0.68
CA PRO A 46 -7.02 -11.65 0.00
C PRO A 46 -5.84 -11.96 0.94
N GLY A 47 -5.65 -11.15 1.99
CA GLY A 47 -4.56 -11.34 2.96
C GLY A 47 -4.81 -12.49 3.92
N CYS A 48 -6.09 -12.80 4.16
CA CYS A 48 -6.49 -13.85 5.08
C CYS A 48 -6.07 -15.24 4.60
N PHE A 49 -5.93 -15.46 3.29
CA PHE A 49 -5.53 -16.75 2.71
C PHE A 49 -4.11 -17.18 3.10
N LEU A 50 -3.20 -16.25 3.41
CA LEU A 50 -1.84 -16.58 3.86
C LEU A 50 -1.76 -16.89 5.36
N SER A 51 -2.69 -16.36 6.16
CA SER A 51 -2.65 -16.52 7.61
C SER A 51 -3.16 -17.88 8.03
N LYS A 52 -2.29 -18.76 8.54
CA LYS A 52 -2.66 -20.07 9.12
C LYS A 52 -3.58 -19.97 10.33
N VAL A 53 -3.61 -18.81 11.00
CA VAL A 53 -4.51 -18.56 12.14
C VAL A 53 -5.95 -18.37 11.67
N ILE A 54 -6.12 -17.74 10.49
CA ILE A 54 -7.41 -17.38 9.92
C ILE A 54 -7.87 -18.46 8.93
N ASN A 55 -7.08 -18.73 7.89
CA ASN A 55 -7.41 -19.70 6.86
C ASN A 55 -7.12 -21.14 7.31
N ARG A 56 -8.18 -21.87 7.67
CA ARG A 56 -8.14 -23.28 8.09
C ARG A 56 -8.69 -24.23 7.03
N ARG A 57 -8.77 -23.77 5.77
CA ARG A 57 -9.17 -24.63 4.65
C ARG A 57 -8.21 -25.80 4.51
N THR A 58 -8.72 -26.91 3.99
CA THR A 58 -7.94 -28.13 3.70
C THR A 58 -7.92 -28.47 2.21
N ASP A 59 -8.30 -27.51 1.36
CA ASP A 59 -8.37 -27.67 -0.09
C ASP A 59 -7.26 -26.87 -0.80
N GLU A 60 -7.35 -26.71 -2.11
CA GLU A 60 -6.33 -26.03 -2.92
C GLU A 60 -6.16 -24.53 -2.61
N TYR A 61 -6.98 -23.96 -1.73
CA TYR A 61 -6.86 -22.59 -1.22
C TYR A 61 -6.38 -22.56 0.25
N SER A 62 -5.83 -23.66 0.78
CA SER A 62 -5.30 -23.72 2.15
C SER A 62 -4.05 -22.84 2.36
N ALA A 63 -3.75 -22.53 3.62
CA ALA A 63 -2.53 -21.82 4.02
C ALA A 63 -1.32 -22.75 4.24
N ASP A 64 -1.40 -24.03 3.86
CA ASP A 64 -0.34 -25.02 4.13
C ASP A 64 0.92 -24.78 3.30
N THR A 65 0.73 -24.37 2.05
CA THR A 65 1.80 -24.05 1.11
C THR A 65 1.61 -22.64 0.55
N ILE A 66 2.71 -21.99 0.19
CA ILE A 66 2.67 -20.68 -0.46
C ILE A 66 1.91 -20.74 -1.80
N GLU A 67 2.01 -21.86 -2.53
CA GLU A 67 1.27 -22.06 -3.78
C GLU A 67 -0.25 -22.04 -3.58
N ASN A 68 -0.76 -22.73 -2.56
CA ASN A 68 -2.19 -22.78 -2.25
C ASN A 68 -2.66 -21.45 -1.65
N ALA A 69 -1.89 -20.88 -0.71
CA ALA A 69 -2.21 -19.60 -0.08
C ALA A 69 -2.28 -18.44 -1.08
N SER A 70 -1.47 -18.50 -2.15
CA SER A 70 -1.48 -17.50 -3.23
C SER A 70 -2.52 -17.77 -4.31
N ARG A 71 -3.18 -18.94 -4.34
CA ARG A 71 -4.08 -19.36 -5.43
C ARG A 71 -5.22 -18.37 -5.66
N PHE A 72 -5.94 -18.00 -4.60
CA PHE A 72 -7.05 -17.04 -4.69
C PHE A 72 -6.58 -15.71 -5.29
N THR A 73 -5.44 -15.20 -4.83
CA THR A 73 -4.88 -13.94 -5.34
C THR A 73 -4.46 -14.05 -6.80
N LYS A 74 -3.81 -15.16 -7.20
CA LYS A 74 -3.41 -15.39 -8.59
C LYS A 74 -4.63 -15.44 -9.52
N GLU A 75 -5.69 -16.12 -9.12
CA GLU A 75 -6.96 -16.19 -9.87
C GLU A 75 -7.64 -14.82 -9.97
N LEU A 76 -7.68 -14.07 -8.86
CA LEU A 76 -8.22 -12.72 -8.80
C LEU A 76 -7.48 -11.75 -9.73
N LEU A 77 -6.14 -11.73 -9.67
CA LEU A 77 -5.31 -10.87 -10.52
C LEU A 77 -5.44 -11.25 -12.00
N ALA A 78 -5.51 -12.53 -12.32
CA ALA A 78 -5.72 -12.99 -13.69
C ALA A 78 -7.09 -12.54 -14.25
N ALA A 79 -8.15 -12.64 -13.43
CA ALA A 79 -9.48 -12.20 -13.82
C ALA A 79 -9.56 -10.68 -14.04
N ILE A 80 -8.95 -9.90 -13.13
CA ILE A 80 -8.81 -8.44 -13.30
C ILE A 80 -8.08 -8.13 -14.61
N ARG A 81 -6.87 -8.70 -14.80
CA ARG A 81 -6.04 -8.44 -15.99
C ARG A 81 -6.77 -8.78 -17.28
N LYS A 82 -7.59 -9.84 -17.30
CA LYS A 82 -8.43 -10.20 -18.46
C LYS A 82 -9.43 -9.10 -18.84
N LYS A 83 -10.03 -8.40 -17.87
CA LYS A 83 -11.01 -7.32 -18.12
C LYS A 83 -10.33 -6.00 -18.50
N ILE A 84 -9.25 -5.65 -17.82
CA ILE A 84 -8.60 -4.34 -18.03
C ILE A 84 -7.54 -4.37 -19.14
N GLY A 85 -6.95 -5.52 -19.46
CA GLY A 85 -5.82 -5.64 -20.36
C GLY A 85 -4.58 -4.91 -19.83
N ASN A 86 -3.72 -4.45 -20.73
CA ASN A 86 -2.49 -3.70 -20.39
C ASN A 86 -2.70 -2.18 -20.40
N THR A 87 -3.95 -1.71 -20.29
CA THR A 87 -4.29 -0.28 -20.36
C THR A 87 -4.41 0.39 -18.99
N MET A 88 -4.26 -0.38 -17.91
CA MET A 88 -4.31 0.11 -16.53
C MET A 88 -3.29 -0.64 -15.69
N ALA A 89 -2.65 0.09 -14.76
CA ALA A 89 -1.73 -0.50 -13.79
C ALA A 89 -2.48 -1.16 -12.62
N ILE A 90 -1.98 -2.30 -12.15
CA ILE A 90 -2.43 -2.99 -10.94
C ILE A 90 -1.39 -2.74 -9.85
N GLU A 91 -1.74 -1.89 -8.89
CA GLU A 91 -1.03 -1.77 -7.62
C GLU A 91 -1.58 -2.83 -6.65
N TYR A 92 -0.70 -3.54 -5.94
CA TYR A 92 -1.08 -4.57 -4.99
C TYR A 92 -0.57 -4.21 -3.59
N ARG A 93 -1.50 -3.95 -2.67
CA ARG A 93 -1.17 -3.45 -1.33
C ARG A 93 -1.13 -4.58 -0.31
N ILE A 94 0.05 -4.87 0.26
CA ILE A 94 0.31 -5.99 1.18
C ILE A 94 0.80 -5.49 2.54
N ASN A 95 0.65 -6.33 3.56
CA ASN A 95 1.36 -6.12 4.83
C ASN A 95 2.71 -6.84 4.77
N ALA A 96 3.78 -6.18 5.23
CA ALA A 96 5.03 -6.86 5.56
C ALA A 96 5.00 -7.47 6.98
N SER A 97 4.15 -6.93 7.84
CA SER A 97 3.87 -7.48 9.15
C SER A 97 2.47 -7.08 9.59
N ASP A 98 1.69 -8.04 10.06
CA ASP A 98 0.41 -7.78 10.72
C ASP A 98 0.58 -7.30 12.16
N MET A 99 1.78 -7.41 12.73
CA MET A 99 2.12 -7.08 14.12
C MET A 99 1.28 -7.82 15.16
N VAL A 100 0.86 -9.04 14.84
CA VAL A 100 0.13 -9.95 15.72
C VAL A 100 0.85 -11.30 15.74
N GLU A 101 0.93 -11.91 16.92
CA GLU A 101 1.54 -13.22 17.08
C GLU A 101 0.78 -14.29 16.28
N GLY A 102 1.52 -15.13 15.55
CA GLY A 102 0.96 -16.16 14.68
C GLY A 102 0.54 -15.69 13.27
N SER A 103 0.63 -14.40 12.97
CA SER A 103 0.50 -13.91 11.59
C SER A 103 1.68 -14.34 10.70
N PRO A 104 1.52 -14.27 9.35
CA PRO A 104 2.61 -14.54 8.42
C PRO A 104 3.87 -13.75 8.75
N SER A 105 5.03 -14.41 8.64
CA SER A 105 6.33 -13.77 8.81
C SER A 105 6.68 -12.92 7.58
N LEU A 106 7.69 -12.07 7.71
CA LEU A 106 8.21 -11.31 6.58
C LEU A 106 8.69 -12.23 5.44
N ASP A 107 9.30 -13.37 5.77
CA ASP A 107 9.77 -14.33 4.76
C ASP A 107 8.59 -14.99 4.03
N ASP A 108 7.48 -15.26 4.73
CA ASP A 108 6.24 -15.76 4.11
C ASP A 108 5.65 -14.71 3.16
N GLU A 109 5.67 -13.44 3.55
CA GLU A 109 5.18 -12.32 2.74
C GLU A 109 6.06 -12.09 1.50
N ILE A 110 7.39 -12.21 1.62
CA ILE A 110 8.32 -12.17 0.47
C ILE A 110 8.07 -13.36 -0.47
N ALA A 111 7.90 -14.57 0.08
CA ALA A 111 7.59 -15.76 -0.71
C ALA A 111 6.26 -15.60 -1.46
N PHE A 112 5.24 -15.04 -0.80
CA PHE A 112 3.96 -14.71 -1.43
C PHE A 112 4.10 -13.65 -2.53
N ALA A 113 4.86 -12.57 -2.28
CA ALA A 113 5.05 -11.50 -3.27
C ALA A 113 5.66 -12.04 -4.58
N ARG A 114 6.60 -13.00 -4.48
CA ARG A 114 7.20 -13.67 -5.65
C ARG A 114 6.22 -14.47 -6.48
N GLU A 115 5.17 -15.05 -5.88
CA GLU A 115 4.14 -15.81 -6.61
C GLU A 115 3.26 -14.92 -7.52
N ILE A 116 3.25 -13.62 -7.24
CA ILE A 116 2.36 -12.65 -7.91
C ILE A 116 3.11 -11.54 -8.65
N GLU A 117 4.45 -11.53 -8.58
CA GLU A 117 5.31 -10.48 -9.14
C GLU A 117 5.01 -10.24 -10.63
N ASP A 118 4.85 -11.31 -11.41
CA ASP A 118 4.54 -11.27 -12.84
C ASP A 118 3.10 -10.82 -13.17
N LYS A 119 2.26 -10.59 -12.16
CA LYS A 119 0.82 -10.27 -12.30
C LYS A 119 0.48 -8.84 -11.88
N ILE A 120 1.40 -8.12 -11.26
CA ILE A 120 1.21 -6.77 -10.72
C ILE A 120 2.19 -5.80 -11.36
N ASP A 121 1.86 -4.50 -11.31
CA ASP A 121 2.73 -3.44 -11.84
C ASP A 121 3.44 -2.68 -10.71
N LEU A 122 2.87 -2.69 -9.49
CA LEU A 122 3.44 -2.04 -8.32
C LEU A 122 3.11 -2.83 -7.05
N LEU A 123 4.10 -3.02 -6.17
CA LEU A 123 3.89 -3.54 -4.82
C LEU A 123 3.88 -2.40 -3.81
N HIS A 124 2.79 -2.27 -3.05
CA HIS A 124 2.63 -1.29 -1.99
C HIS A 124 2.71 -1.97 -0.63
N VAL A 125 3.79 -1.72 0.10
CA VAL A 125 4.04 -2.34 1.40
C VAL A 125 3.48 -1.50 2.54
N SER A 126 2.72 -2.14 3.43
CA SER A 126 2.07 -1.58 4.61
C SER A 126 2.34 -2.48 5.83
N ARG A 127 1.70 -2.20 6.97
CA ARG A 127 1.68 -3.08 8.15
C ARG A 127 0.53 -2.79 9.10
N GLY A 128 0.26 -3.72 10.01
CA GLY A 128 -0.76 -3.62 11.04
C GLY A 128 -2.14 -4.13 10.59
N LEU A 129 -3.04 -4.30 11.55
CA LEU A 129 -4.36 -4.91 11.35
C LEU A 129 -5.51 -4.03 11.87
N HIS A 130 -6.59 -3.92 11.10
CA HIS A 130 -7.79 -3.15 11.50
C HIS A 130 -8.46 -3.68 12.77
N ALA A 131 -8.38 -5.00 13.01
CA ALA A 131 -8.97 -5.61 14.18
C ALA A 131 -8.29 -5.19 15.51
N MET A 132 -7.11 -4.56 15.46
CA MET A 132 -6.32 -4.17 16.63
C MET A 132 -6.17 -2.65 16.66
N GLN A 133 -6.94 -1.99 17.54
CA GLN A 133 -7.01 -0.52 17.57
C GLN A 133 -5.65 0.15 17.85
N ASN A 134 -4.80 -0.48 18.66
CA ASN A 134 -3.45 -0.01 18.95
C ASN A 134 -2.51 -0.05 17.72
N LEU A 135 -2.87 -0.78 16.67
CA LEU A 135 -2.12 -0.83 15.40
C LEU A 135 -2.57 0.23 14.39
N ALA A 136 -3.65 0.98 14.67
CA ALA A 136 -4.13 2.05 13.80
C ALA A 136 -3.04 3.04 13.34
N PRO A 137 -2.11 3.47 14.21
CA PRO A 137 -1.04 4.38 13.81
C PRO A 137 -0.04 3.81 12.80
N TYR A 138 0.05 2.49 12.65
CA TYR A 138 0.95 1.83 11.69
C TYR A 138 0.32 1.71 10.29
N MET A 139 -1.01 1.69 10.24
CA MET A 139 -1.81 1.65 9.00
C MET A 139 -2.07 3.06 8.46
N ASN A 140 -2.34 3.99 9.37
CA ASN A 140 -2.67 5.40 9.11
C ASN A 140 -1.79 6.28 10.01
N GLN A 141 -0.60 6.62 9.52
CA GLN A 141 0.43 7.27 10.33
C GLN A 141 0.00 8.67 10.79
N PRO A 142 -0.17 8.88 12.10
CA PRO A 142 -0.44 10.19 12.64
C PRO A 142 0.88 10.96 12.82
N LEU A 143 0.79 12.28 12.86
CA LEU A 143 1.94 13.18 12.91
C LEU A 143 2.87 13.00 14.13
N HIS A 144 2.41 12.35 15.19
CA HIS A 144 3.18 12.17 16.43
C HIS A 144 3.93 10.82 16.48
N TYR A 145 3.85 9.99 15.44
CA TYR A 145 4.67 8.79 15.30
C TYR A 145 5.95 9.11 14.52
N PRO A 146 7.03 8.32 14.70
CA PRO A 146 8.22 8.47 13.89
C PRO A 146 7.89 8.42 12.38
N HIS A 147 8.58 9.24 11.59
CA HIS A 147 8.38 9.25 10.15
C HIS A 147 8.93 7.97 9.52
N GLY A 148 8.30 7.50 8.45
CA GLY A 148 8.86 6.41 7.64
C GLY A 148 8.85 5.04 8.30
N ILE A 149 8.07 4.81 9.35
CA ILE A 149 8.09 3.54 10.10
C ILE A 149 7.91 2.27 9.25
N ASN A 150 7.23 2.34 8.10
CA ASN A 150 6.98 1.18 7.23
C ASN A 150 8.09 0.98 6.17
N LEU A 151 9.03 1.92 6.05
CA LEU A 151 10.03 1.91 4.99
C LEU A 151 11.12 0.85 5.22
N GLU A 152 11.45 0.54 6.47
CA GLU A 152 12.36 -0.56 6.78
C GLU A 152 11.83 -1.92 6.30
N ASP A 153 10.53 -2.17 6.49
CA ASP A 153 9.89 -3.40 6.03
C ASP A 153 9.86 -3.46 4.50
N ALA A 154 9.53 -2.33 3.87
CA ALA A 154 9.53 -2.20 2.42
C ALA A 154 10.93 -2.46 1.84
N ALA A 155 11.99 -1.94 2.47
CA ALA A 155 13.37 -2.17 2.05
C ALA A 155 13.80 -3.64 2.20
N LYS A 156 13.32 -4.33 3.25
CA LYS A 156 13.61 -5.76 3.45
C LYS A 156 12.93 -6.67 2.44
N MET A 157 11.83 -6.23 1.80
CA MET A 157 11.23 -6.95 0.68
C MET A 157 12.16 -7.00 -0.55
N LYS A 158 13.24 -6.19 -0.57
CA LYS A 158 14.22 -6.07 -1.67
C LYS A 158 13.62 -5.69 -3.01
N GLU A 159 12.42 -5.11 -2.99
CA GLU A 159 11.74 -4.61 -4.17
C GLU A 159 12.15 -3.17 -4.47
N LYS A 160 12.00 -2.78 -5.74
CA LYS A 160 12.19 -1.40 -6.17
C LYS A 160 11.03 -0.55 -5.65
N LEU A 161 11.32 0.32 -4.69
CA LEU A 161 10.38 1.20 -4.03
C LEU A 161 10.21 2.52 -4.78
N GLN A 162 8.94 2.84 -5.04
CA GLN A 162 8.51 4.19 -5.34
C GLN A 162 7.88 4.79 -4.08
N ILE A 163 8.49 5.85 -3.54
CA ILE A 163 8.00 6.52 -2.33
C ILE A 163 7.18 7.74 -2.75
N ARG A 164 5.93 7.83 -2.28
CA ARG A 164 5.07 9.01 -2.49
C ARG A 164 5.01 9.84 -1.21
N ILE A 165 5.45 11.09 -1.27
CA ILE A 165 5.51 12.01 -0.13
C ILE A 165 4.55 13.17 -0.38
N PRO A 166 3.40 13.23 0.31
CA PRO A 166 2.56 14.42 0.29
C PRO A 166 3.26 15.56 1.02
N VAL A 167 3.41 16.70 0.35
CA VAL A 167 3.96 17.94 0.89
C VAL A 167 2.81 18.77 1.42
N ILE A 168 2.60 18.72 2.73
CA ILE A 168 1.52 19.37 3.45
C ILE A 168 2.06 20.62 4.16
N PRO A 169 1.62 21.82 3.75
CA PRO A 169 2.02 23.07 4.40
C PRO A 169 1.72 23.04 5.89
N LEU A 170 2.59 23.65 6.70
CA LEU A 170 2.55 23.68 8.16
C LEU A 170 2.82 22.34 8.87
N PHE A 171 2.98 21.22 8.14
CA PHE A 171 3.17 19.90 8.75
C PHE A 171 4.52 19.27 8.42
N ASN A 172 4.84 19.09 7.15
CA ASN A 172 6.07 18.39 6.74
C ASN A 172 6.81 19.06 5.57
N HIS A 173 6.32 20.23 5.15
CA HIS A 173 6.84 20.96 3.99
C HIS A 173 8.18 21.70 4.21
N ASP A 174 8.62 21.87 5.46
CA ASP A 174 9.82 22.67 5.73
C ASP A 174 11.09 21.97 5.23
N GLU A 175 12.09 22.77 4.88
CA GLU A 175 13.32 22.27 4.26
C GLU A 175 14.13 21.35 5.19
N GLU A 176 14.06 21.56 6.51
CA GLU A 176 14.75 20.70 7.47
C GLU A 176 14.15 19.29 7.44
N ASN A 177 12.82 19.19 7.48
CA ASN A 177 12.13 17.91 7.38
C ASN A 177 12.37 17.23 6.02
N ILE A 178 12.38 17.99 4.92
CA ILE A 178 12.66 17.45 3.58
C ILE A 178 14.09 16.92 3.48
N ARG A 179 15.08 17.62 4.06
CA ARG A 179 16.47 17.13 4.13
C ARG A 179 16.58 15.84 4.94
N LYS A 180 15.97 15.76 6.12
CA LYS A 180 15.94 14.53 6.93
C LYS A 180 15.28 13.37 6.18
N THR A 181 14.19 13.66 5.47
CA THR A 181 13.50 12.65 4.66
C THR A 181 14.37 12.17 3.50
N ALA A 182 15.09 13.08 2.84
CA ALA A 182 16.03 12.74 1.77
C ALA A 182 17.21 11.90 2.29
N GLU A 183 17.79 12.27 3.43
CA GLU A 183 18.85 11.50 4.09
C GLU A 183 18.38 10.07 4.40
N PHE A 184 17.21 9.94 5.01
CA PHE A 184 16.59 8.64 5.26
C PHE A 184 16.38 7.83 3.96
N CYS A 185 15.82 8.43 2.91
CA CYS A 185 15.60 7.74 1.64
C CYS A 185 16.92 7.29 0.99
N LYS A 186 18.00 8.06 1.17
CA LYS A 186 19.34 7.70 0.71
C LYS A 186 19.90 6.49 1.46
N GLU A 187 19.64 6.36 2.76
CA GLU A 187 20.07 5.20 3.56
C GLU A 187 19.43 3.90 3.10
N LEU A 188 18.23 3.97 2.50
CA LEU A 188 17.58 2.80 1.89
C LEU A 188 18.28 2.31 0.60
N GLY A 189 19.22 3.09 0.06
CA GLY A 189 20.05 2.71 -1.08
C GLY A 189 19.27 2.42 -2.36
N ASP A 190 19.73 1.43 -3.12
CA ASP A 190 19.18 1.06 -4.43
C ASP A 190 17.74 0.52 -4.38
N ALA A 191 17.20 0.30 -3.18
CA ALA A 191 15.79 -0.03 -3.02
C ALA A 191 14.89 1.13 -3.49
N VAL A 192 15.27 2.40 -3.29
CA VAL A 192 14.43 3.54 -3.72
C VAL A 192 14.77 3.93 -5.15
N THR A 193 13.84 3.67 -6.07
CA THR A 193 14.03 3.98 -7.50
C THR A 193 13.39 5.28 -7.94
N MET A 194 12.40 5.75 -7.18
CA MET A 194 11.68 6.99 -7.45
C MET A 194 11.09 7.56 -6.16
N ILE A 195 11.15 8.88 -6.02
CA ILE A 195 10.39 9.63 -5.03
C ILE A 195 9.44 10.57 -5.76
N GLN A 196 8.16 10.53 -5.41
CA GLN A 196 7.17 11.46 -5.93
C GLN A 196 6.75 12.43 -4.83
N LEU A 197 7.04 13.71 -5.03
CA LEU A 197 6.48 14.77 -4.20
C LEU A 197 5.07 15.09 -4.71
N LEU A 198 4.09 14.98 -3.82
CA LEU A 198 2.68 15.27 -4.12
C LEU A 198 2.30 16.59 -3.44
N PRO A 199 1.97 17.66 -4.18
CA PRO A 199 1.53 18.89 -3.56
C PRO A 199 0.20 18.65 -2.84
N TYR A 200 0.10 19.12 -1.60
CA TYR A 200 -1.16 19.01 -0.85
C TYR A 200 -2.30 19.72 -1.57
N HIS A 201 -3.46 19.08 -1.60
CA HIS A 201 -4.71 19.63 -2.08
C HIS A 201 -5.73 19.76 -0.95
N ASN A 202 -6.68 20.69 -1.06
CA ASN A 202 -7.72 20.89 -0.04
C ASN A 202 -8.86 19.85 -0.11
N LEU A 203 -8.80 18.89 -1.04
CA LEU A 203 -9.74 17.77 -1.08
C LEU A 203 -9.60 16.89 0.18
N GLY A 204 -10.71 16.65 0.87
CA GLY A 204 -10.76 15.83 2.10
C GLY A 204 -10.52 16.59 3.41
N VAL A 205 -10.37 17.91 3.37
CA VAL A 205 -10.17 18.78 4.53
C VAL A 205 -11.24 18.63 5.63
N MET A 206 -12.47 18.29 5.24
CA MET A 206 -13.61 18.11 6.14
C MET A 206 -13.36 17.06 7.24
N LYS A 207 -12.45 16.11 7.01
CA LYS A 207 -12.08 15.13 8.04
C LYS A 207 -11.26 15.75 9.16
N TYR A 208 -10.38 16.70 8.85
CA TYR A 208 -9.48 17.33 9.84
C TYR A 208 -10.17 18.40 10.68
N LEU A 209 -11.18 19.08 10.12
CA LEU A 209 -12.04 20.00 10.87
C LEU A 209 -12.76 19.35 12.05
N ARG A 210 -12.84 18.01 12.10
CA ARG A 210 -13.51 17.25 13.17
C ARG A 210 -12.57 16.83 14.32
N ILE A 211 -11.26 17.01 14.18
CA ILE A 211 -10.27 16.29 15.03
C ILE A 211 -9.17 17.22 15.59
N SER A 212 -9.07 18.48 15.15
CA SER A 212 -7.96 19.36 15.55
C SER A 212 -8.35 20.85 15.51
N ASP A 213 -7.87 21.60 16.50
CA ASP A 213 -7.97 23.07 16.57
C ASP A 213 -7.02 23.80 15.60
N LYS A 214 -6.11 23.07 14.94
CA LYS A 214 -5.26 23.59 13.86
C LYS A 214 -5.87 23.24 12.50
N PRO A 215 -6.42 24.21 11.75
CA PRO A 215 -7.06 23.91 10.48
C PRO A 215 -5.99 23.72 9.40
N VAL A 216 -5.69 22.46 9.08
CA VAL A 216 -5.12 22.08 7.76
C VAL A 216 -5.94 22.73 6.62
N ALA A 217 -7.20 23.07 6.88
CA ALA A 217 -8.10 23.78 5.98
C ALA A 217 -7.65 25.17 5.55
N GLU A 218 -6.84 25.83 6.36
CA GLU A 218 -6.31 27.17 6.07
C GLU A 218 -4.94 27.10 5.39
N ALA A 219 -4.38 25.89 5.25
CA ALA A 219 -3.13 25.69 4.53
C ALA A 219 -3.33 26.05 3.05
N THR A 220 -2.48 26.95 2.56
CA THR A 220 -2.41 27.25 1.13
C THR A 220 -1.57 26.17 0.46
N PRO A 221 -2.08 25.46 -0.57
CA PRO A 221 -1.29 24.51 -1.34
C PRO A 221 0.07 25.08 -1.73
N PRO A 222 1.15 24.27 -1.68
CA PRO A 222 2.48 24.75 -2.01
C PRO A 222 2.52 25.22 -3.47
N SER A 223 3.21 26.33 -3.75
CA SER A 223 3.39 26.81 -5.13
C SER A 223 4.27 25.83 -5.92
N GLU A 224 4.12 25.84 -7.24
CA GLU A 224 4.96 25.03 -8.12
C GLU A 224 6.46 25.35 -7.94
N GLU A 225 6.82 26.63 -7.81
CA GLU A 225 8.19 27.07 -7.52
C GLU A 225 8.71 26.46 -6.21
N TYR A 226 7.88 26.46 -5.16
CA TYR A 226 8.28 25.89 -3.89
C TYR A 226 8.43 24.36 -3.98
N MET A 227 7.55 23.68 -4.70
CA MET A 227 7.68 22.24 -4.96
C MET A 227 8.97 21.91 -5.72
N GLN A 228 9.34 22.69 -6.75
CA GLN A 228 10.60 22.53 -7.48
C GLN A 228 11.81 22.73 -6.57
N LYS A 229 11.74 23.69 -5.63
CA LYS A 229 12.78 23.88 -4.62
C LYS A 229 12.93 22.63 -3.74
N LEU A 230 11.85 22.09 -3.21
CA LEU A 230 11.90 20.88 -2.37
C LEU A 230 12.40 19.66 -3.13
N LYS A 231 12.00 19.51 -4.39
CA LYS A 231 12.53 18.49 -5.30
C LYS A 231 14.05 18.61 -5.40
N GLY A 232 14.57 19.80 -5.69
CA GLY A 232 16.01 20.04 -5.81
C GLY A 232 16.79 19.65 -4.55
N ILE A 233 16.24 19.95 -3.36
CA ILE A 233 16.84 19.55 -2.08
C ILE A 233 16.98 18.02 -1.99
N MET A 234 15.98 17.25 -2.42
CA MET A 234 16.07 15.79 -2.38
C MET A 234 17.03 15.24 -3.44
N GLU A 235 17.09 15.85 -4.62
CA GLU A 235 18.03 15.49 -5.69
C GLU A 235 19.50 15.71 -5.30
N GLU A 236 19.81 16.67 -4.40
CA GLU A 236 21.15 16.86 -3.81
C GLU A 236 21.66 15.58 -3.09
N TYR A 237 20.77 14.69 -2.65
CA TYR A 237 21.11 13.42 -2.00
C TYR A 237 21.31 12.27 -3.01
N GLY A 238 21.19 12.52 -4.32
CA GLY A 238 21.31 11.53 -5.38
C GLY A 238 20.03 10.73 -5.63
N LEU A 239 18.89 11.22 -5.16
CA LEU A 239 17.59 10.58 -5.31
C LEU A 239 16.94 10.96 -6.65
N ASN A 240 16.25 10.03 -7.28
CA ASN A 240 15.43 10.29 -8.47
C ASN A 240 14.06 10.82 -8.03
N VAL A 241 13.75 12.08 -8.32
CA VAL A 241 12.55 12.75 -7.77
C VAL A 241 11.69 13.35 -8.87
N SER A 242 10.37 13.11 -8.82
CA SER A 242 9.37 13.78 -9.64
C SER A 242 8.37 14.53 -8.78
N ILE A 243 7.79 15.60 -9.32
CA ILE A 243 6.60 16.24 -8.74
C ILE A 243 5.41 15.71 -9.55
N HIS A 244 4.37 15.23 -8.87
CA HIS A 244 3.15 14.72 -9.49
C HIS A 244 1.93 15.47 -8.95
#